data_AF-A0A840N3D7-F1
#
_entry.id   AF-A0A840N3D7-F1
#
_cell.length_a   1.000
_cell.length_b   1.000
_cell.length_c   1.000
_cell.angle_alpha   90.00
_cell.angle_beta   90.00
_cell.angle_gamma   90.00
#
_symmetry.space_group_name_H-M   'P 1'
#
loop_
_entity.id
_entity.type
_entity.pdbx_description
1 polymer ?
#
loop_
_entity_poly.entity_id
_entity_poly.type
_entity_poly.pdbx_seq_one_letter_code
_entity_poly.pdbx_strand_id
1 'polypeptide(L)'
;MNHQTASGKPEVVLQNASVDAVKSELINNMINGGYRVTKDTSYELSFDKPVQNIAAAALLGSRYDAQPNARVTYTIASMGPNIRVVADLAVITNPGSSFERRTEFNNSQDSAQIQAMLDNLKLFVDPNSPGAIARKNGIVMGLKTLTPEEAKKANLNPSSENGRYVFIVDPGSVAERAGVKKGDMFLSFAGRSMNTQEDILQVVSQTKPGATVPVEIERAGEVIKMSFAFQKPAQTAAAKR
;
A
#
# COMPACT_ATOMS: atom_id res chain seq x y z
N MET A 1 -20.11 1.93 7.94
CA MET A 1 -19.97 0.76 7.05
C MET A 1 -19.60 -0.42 7.91
N ASN A 2 -20.33 -1.53 7.86
CA ASN A 2 -19.96 -2.73 8.62
C ASN A 2 -19.08 -3.64 7.76
N HIS A 3 -17.96 -4.11 8.33
CA HIS A 3 -17.10 -5.08 7.65
C HIS A 3 -17.74 -6.45 7.65
N GLN A 4 -17.75 -7.12 6.48
CA GLN A 4 -18.23 -8.50 6.34
C GLN A 4 -17.10 -9.50 6.64
N THR A 5 -16.41 -9.33 7.76
CA THR A 5 -15.28 -10.15 8.19
C THR A 5 -15.63 -10.85 9.50
N ALA A 6 -14.89 -11.92 9.84
CA ALA A 6 -15.13 -12.68 11.07
C ALA A 6 -14.92 -11.85 12.36
N SER A 7 -14.05 -10.83 12.32
CA SER A 7 -13.85 -9.91 13.44
C SER A 7 -14.81 -8.73 13.48
N GLY A 8 -15.55 -8.46 12.40
CA GLY A 8 -16.30 -7.21 12.23
C GLY A 8 -15.39 -5.98 12.09
N LYS A 9 -14.08 -6.18 11.90
CA LYS A 9 -13.05 -5.15 11.70
C LYS A 9 -12.31 -5.40 10.38
N PRO A 10 -11.47 -4.47 9.90
CA PRO A 10 -10.66 -4.75 8.74
C PRO A 10 -9.76 -5.97 8.96
N GLU A 11 -9.81 -6.94 8.06
CA GLU A 11 -9.15 -8.24 8.26
C GLU A 11 -8.77 -8.91 6.94
N VAL A 12 -7.64 -9.62 6.94
CA VAL A 12 -7.23 -10.50 5.84
C VAL A 12 -6.59 -11.79 6.37
N VAL A 13 -6.77 -12.88 5.63
CA VAL A 13 -6.04 -14.14 5.82
C VAL A 13 -5.13 -14.35 4.62
N LEU A 14 -3.83 -14.44 4.88
CA LEU A 14 -2.77 -14.55 3.91
C LEU A 14 -2.24 -15.99 3.95
N GLN A 15 -1.98 -16.56 2.77
CA GLN A 15 -1.44 -17.91 2.63
C GLN A 15 0.00 -17.82 2.15
N ASN A 16 0.86 -18.73 2.60
CA ASN A 16 2.26 -18.83 2.15
C ASN A 16 3.10 -17.55 2.34
N ALA A 17 2.65 -16.64 3.20
CA ALA A 17 3.34 -15.40 3.52
C ALA A 17 4.24 -15.56 4.75
N SER A 18 5.30 -14.77 4.84
CA SER A 18 6.10 -14.64 6.07
C SER A 18 5.63 -13.45 6.90
N VAL A 19 5.74 -13.55 8.23
CA VAL A 19 5.41 -12.46 9.16
C VAL A 19 6.24 -11.22 8.84
N ASP A 20 7.52 -11.39 8.50
CA ASP A 20 8.40 -10.26 8.17
C ASP A 20 7.98 -9.54 6.89
N ALA A 21 7.54 -10.27 5.86
CA ALA A 21 7.03 -9.66 4.63
C ALA A 21 5.74 -8.89 4.90
N VAL A 22 4.82 -9.48 5.66
CA VAL A 22 3.58 -8.83 6.11
C VAL A 22 3.86 -7.56 6.90
N LYS A 23 4.74 -7.63 7.90
CA LYS A 23 5.09 -6.47 8.73
C LYS A 23 5.73 -5.36 7.92
N SER A 24 6.72 -5.70 7.10
CA SER A 24 7.42 -4.73 6.24
C SER A 24 6.42 -3.99 5.36
N GLU A 25 5.42 -4.70 4.84
CA GLU A 25 4.43 -4.11 3.97
C GLU A 25 3.44 -3.21 4.70
N LEU A 26 2.96 -3.63 5.86
CA LEU A 26 2.12 -2.79 6.71
C LEU A 26 2.87 -1.51 7.12
N ILE A 27 4.14 -1.63 7.52
CA ILE A 27 4.97 -0.48 7.89
C ILE A 27 5.12 0.50 6.72
N ASN A 28 5.48 0.02 5.53
CA ASN A 28 5.65 0.87 4.35
C ASN A 28 4.37 1.64 4.00
N ASN A 29 3.23 0.94 3.94
CA ASN A 29 1.95 1.57 3.62
C ASN A 29 1.56 2.63 4.66
N MET A 30 1.72 2.32 5.94
CA MET A 30 1.34 3.23 7.02
C MET A 30 2.25 4.47 7.09
N ILE A 31 3.56 4.31 6.90
CA ILE A 31 4.51 5.44 6.82
C ILE A 31 4.18 6.34 5.62
N ASN A 32 3.90 5.76 4.45
CA ASN A 32 3.47 6.53 3.27
C ASN A 32 2.14 7.25 3.51
N GLY A 33 1.26 6.67 4.32
CA GLY A 33 0.03 7.31 4.82
C GLY A 33 0.26 8.41 5.86
N GLY A 34 1.50 8.70 6.24
CA GLY A 34 1.87 9.73 7.22
C GLY A 34 1.74 9.29 8.68
N TYR A 35 1.62 7.99 8.94
CA TYR A 35 1.66 7.45 10.29
C TYR A 35 3.10 7.21 10.76
N ARG A 36 3.28 7.17 12.07
CA ARG A 36 4.53 6.82 12.75
C ARG A 36 4.36 5.51 13.49
N VAL A 37 5.35 4.62 13.41
CA VAL A 37 5.37 3.38 14.19
C VAL A 37 5.48 3.73 15.68
N THR A 38 4.57 3.20 16.50
CA THR A 38 4.58 3.34 17.96
C THR A 38 4.82 2.03 18.69
N LYS A 39 4.52 0.90 18.05
CA LYS A 39 4.85 -0.44 18.54
C LYS A 39 5.19 -1.36 17.39
N ASP A 40 6.25 -2.14 17.58
CA ASP A 40 6.72 -3.13 16.60
C ASP A 40 7.12 -4.42 17.33
N THR A 41 6.26 -5.43 17.27
CA THR A 41 6.53 -6.77 17.77
C THR A 41 6.22 -7.82 16.71
N SER A 42 6.48 -9.10 16.98
CA SER A 42 6.18 -10.18 16.05
C SER A 42 4.68 -10.46 15.87
N TYR A 43 3.83 -9.98 16.78
CA TYR A 43 2.38 -10.23 16.80
C TYR A 43 1.53 -8.96 16.75
N GLU A 44 2.17 -7.79 16.85
CA GLU A 44 1.47 -6.51 16.91
C GLU A 44 2.30 -5.39 16.27
N LEU A 45 1.65 -4.61 15.41
CA LEU A 45 2.16 -3.33 14.92
C LEU A 45 1.16 -2.24 15.29
N SER A 46 1.63 -1.15 15.92
CA SER A 46 0.79 0.03 16.17
C SER A 46 1.39 1.27 15.51
N PHE A 47 0.50 2.11 14.99
CA PHE A 47 0.84 3.29 14.22
C PHE A 47 -0.01 4.47 14.67
N ASP A 48 0.61 5.64 14.86
CA ASP A 48 -0.07 6.88 15.25
C ASP A 48 0.09 7.96 14.18
N LYS A 49 -0.98 8.71 13.94
CA LYS A 49 -0.96 9.94 13.13
C LYS A 49 -1.67 11.07 13.87
N PRO A 50 -1.02 12.24 14.05
CA PRO A 50 -1.68 13.39 14.66
C PRO A 50 -2.90 13.81 13.84
N VAL A 51 -4.05 13.99 14.49
CA VAL A 51 -5.27 14.38 13.78
C VAL A 51 -5.34 15.90 13.75
N GLN A 52 -5.23 16.49 12.55
CA GLN A 52 -5.14 17.95 12.40
C GLN A 52 -6.51 18.65 12.43
N ASN A 53 -7.62 17.94 12.20
CA ASN A 53 -8.96 18.52 12.23
C ASN A 53 -10.05 17.45 12.49
N ILE A 54 -10.34 17.16 13.76
CA ILE A 54 -11.56 16.42 14.15
C ILE A 54 -12.59 17.55 14.30
N ALA A 55 -13.52 17.76 13.35
CA ALA A 55 -14.30 19.02 13.22
C ALA A 55 -14.96 19.55 14.50
N ALA A 56 -15.09 18.71 15.51
CA ALA A 56 -15.08 19.14 16.87
C ALA A 56 -14.21 18.10 17.62
N ALA A 57 -13.37 18.49 18.58
CA ALA A 57 -12.84 17.56 19.58
C ALA A 57 -14.00 17.06 20.49
N ALA A 58 -15.05 16.54 19.88
CA ALA A 58 -16.32 17.27 19.82
C ALA A 58 -17.00 17.50 21.17
N LEU A 59 -17.06 18.77 21.56
CA LEU A 59 -17.94 19.35 22.59
C LEU A 59 -17.60 19.11 24.08
N LEU A 60 -16.70 18.20 24.49
CA LEU A 60 -16.66 17.73 25.90
C LEU A 60 -15.31 17.80 26.64
N GLY A 61 -14.63 18.93 26.49
CA GLY A 61 -13.89 19.48 27.64
C GLY A 61 -12.41 19.65 27.43
N SER A 62 -12.05 20.91 27.21
CA SER A 62 -10.71 21.47 27.21
C SER A 62 -10.06 21.40 28.59
N ARG A 63 -9.28 20.35 28.93
CA ARG A 63 -8.17 20.46 29.90
C ARG A 63 -7.02 19.51 29.52
N TYR A 64 -5.88 20.12 29.18
CA TYR A 64 -4.52 19.58 28.92
C TYR A 64 -4.10 19.16 27.49
N ASP A 65 -3.46 20.13 26.80
CA ASP A 65 -2.33 20.18 25.84
C ASP A 65 -2.03 19.10 24.78
N ALA A 66 -2.57 17.89 24.83
CA ALA A 66 -2.17 16.85 23.87
C ALA A 66 -3.14 16.72 22.69
N GLN A 67 -2.63 16.97 21.47
CA GLN A 67 -3.33 16.69 20.22
C GLN A 67 -3.72 15.20 20.15
N PRO A 68 -4.99 14.85 19.84
CA PRO A 68 -5.39 13.45 19.66
C PRO A 68 -4.66 12.79 18.49
N ASN A 69 -4.42 11.48 18.63
CA ASN A 69 -3.85 10.65 17.57
C ASN A 69 -4.90 9.70 17.01
N ALA A 70 -4.90 9.51 15.69
CA ALA A 70 -5.50 8.31 15.10
C ALA A 70 -4.49 7.18 15.27
N ARG A 71 -4.92 6.08 15.90
CA ARG A 71 -4.13 4.87 16.06
C ARG A 71 -4.72 3.75 15.23
N VAL A 72 -3.86 3.06 14.48
CA VAL A 72 -4.18 1.79 13.84
C VAL A 72 -3.29 0.72 14.45
N THR A 73 -3.90 -0.32 15.00
CA THR A 73 -3.21 -1.48 15.56
C THR A 73 -3.51 -2.70 14.70
N TYR A 74 -2.47 -3.32 14.16
CA TYR A 74 -2.55 -4.60 13.46
C TYR A 74 -2.15 -5.72 14.40
N THR A 75 -3.05 -6.67 14.63
CA THR A 75 -2.73 -7.95 15.27
C THR A 75 -2.39 -8.98 14.19
N ILE A 76 -1.23 -9.61 14.32
CA ILE A 76 -0.70 -10.59 13.37
C ILE A 76 -0.65 -11.94 14.06
N ALA A 77 -1.46 -12.89 13.59
CA ALA A 77 -1.55 -14.23 14.15
C ALA A 77 -1.15 -15.28 13.12
N SER A 78 -0.10 -16.04 13.41
CA SER A 78 0.29 -17.20 12.61
C SER A 78 -0.59 -18.41 12.95
N MET A 79 -1.18 -19.00 11.92
CA MET A 79 -2.12 -20.12 11.98
C MET A 79 -1.69 -21.22 11.00
N GLY A 80 -0.64 -21.95 11.37
CA GLY A 80 -0.01 -22.93 10.47
C GLY A 80 0.60 -22.24 9.24
N PRO A 81 0.19 -22.60 7.99
CA PRO A 81 0.69 -21.94 6.78
C PRO A 81 0.05 -20.56 6.52
N ASN A 82 -0.94 -20.18 7.33
CA ASN A 82 -1.69 -18.96 7.14
C ASN A 82 -1.28 -17.89 8.15
N ILE A 83 -1.36 -16.63 7.76
CA ILE A 83 -1.23 -15.48 8.65
C ILE A 83 -2.53 -14.71 8.61
N ARG A 84 -3.16 -14.51 9.76
CA ARG A 84 -4.32 -13.65 9.92
C ARG A 84 -3.87 -12.28 10.41
N VAL A 85 -4.29 -11.24 9.72
CA VAL A 85 -4.04 -9.85 10.10
C VAL A 85 -5.38 -9.19 10.37
N VAL A 86 -5.55 -8.62 11.55
CA VAL A 86 -6.74 -7.85 11.94
C VAL A 86 -6.30 -6.43 12.30
N ALA A 87 -6.93 -5.42 11.70
CA ALA A 87 -6.67 -4.03 12.03
C ALA A 87 -7.75 -3.47 12.97
N ASP A 88 -7.33 -2.60 13.87
CA ASP A 88 -8.20 -1.96 14.83
C ASP A 88 -7.90 -0.45 14.86
N LEU A 89 -8.91 0.36 14.53
CA LEU A 89 -8.79 1.79 14.35
C LEU A 89 -9.46 2.52 15.52
N ALA A 90 -8.71 3.38 16.19
CA ALA A 90 -9.22 4.18 17.31
C ALA A 90 -8.61 5.57 17.40
N VAL A 91 -9.39 6.53 17.88
CA VAL A 91 -8.89 7.85 18.26
C VAL A 91 -8.40 7.74 19.70
N ILE A 92 -7.18 8.19 19.91
CA ILE A 92 -6.50 8.20 21.18
C ILE A 92 -6.44 9.65 21.67
N THR A 93 -7.12 9.94 22.78
CA THR A 93 -6.99 11.23 23.46
C THR A 93 -6.07 11.09 24.67
N ASN A 94 -5.24 12.11 24.91
CA ASN A 94 -4.17 12.07 25.92
C ASN A 94 -3.17 10.90 25.71
N PRO A 95 -2.62 10.74 24.49
CA PRO A 95 -1.72 9.63 24.15
C PRO A 95 -0.46 9.62 25.04
N GLY A 96 -0.07 8.44 25.51
CA GLY A 96 1.14 8.27 26.33
C GLY A 96 0.97 8.65 27.81
N SER A 97 -0.26 8.94 28.24
CA SER A 97 -0.60 9.16 29.65
C SER A 97 -1.25 7.92 30.28
N SER A 98 -1.27 7.85 31.61
CA SER A 98 -2.06 6.85 32.35
C SER A 98 -3.58 7.02 32.18
N PHE A 99 -4.04 8.11 31.56
CA PHE A 99 -5.45 8.44 31.32
C PHE A 99 -5.82 8.41 29.84
N GLU A 100 -5.06 7.65 29.04
CA GLU A 100 -5.34 7.45 27.63
C GLU A 100 -6.78 6.96 27.42
N ARG A 101 -7.57 7.68 26.62
CA ARG A 101 -8.91 7.22 26.21
C ARG A 101 -8.89 6.79 24.76
N ARG A 102 -9.56 5.67 24.52
CA ARG A 102 -9.63 5.01 23.23
C ARG A 102 -11.07 4.98 22.74
N THR A 103 -11.33 5.60 21.58
CA THR A 103 -12.65 5.57 20.93
C THR A 103 -12.52 4.88 19.58
N GLU A 104 -13.14 3.72 19.43
CA GLU A 104 -13.06 2.93 18.20
C GLU A 104 -13.87 3.57 17.06
N PHE A 105 -13.34 3.50 15.84
CA PHE A 105 -14.03 3.97 14.63
C PHE A 105 -13.92 2.97 13.48
N ASN A 106 -14.00 1.68 13.81
CA ASN A 106 -13.88 0.56 12.88
C ASN A 106 -14.97 0.50 11.80
N ASN A 107 -16.03 1.32 11.86
CA ASN A 107 -17.10 1.37 10.86
C ASN A 107 -17.08 2.65 10.00
N SER A 108 -15.91 3.28 9.86
CA SER A 108 -15.68 4.55 9.15
C SER A 108 -15.25 4.36 7.69
N GLN A 109 -15.17 5.45 6.92
CA GLN A 109 -14.55 5.44 5.59
C GLN A 109 -13.06 5.04 5.65
N ASP A 110 -12.34 5.49 6.68
CA ASP A 110 -10.93 5.14 6.89
C ASP A 110 -10.75 3.64 7.09
N SER A 111 -11.65 3.01 7.84
CA SER A 111 -11.62 1.55 8.02
C SER A 111 -11.82 0.78 6.71
N ALA A 112 -12.64 1.30 5.78
CA ALA A 112 -12.83 0.71 4.45
C ALA A 112 -11.56 0.85 3.58
N GLN A 113 -10.83 1.96 3.71
CA GLN A 113 -9.54 2.13 3.05
C GLN A 113 -8.49 1.13 3.60
N ILE A 114 -8.47 0.92 4.91
CA ILE A 114 -7.59 -0.10 5.53
C ILE A 114 -7.98 -1.51 5.09
N GLN A 115 -9.27 -1.84 4.98
CA GLN A 115 -9.69 -3.14 4.44
C GLN A 115 -9.18 -3.32 3.00
N ALA A 116 -9.37 -2.33 2.12
CA ALA A 116 -8.88 -2.41 0.74
C ALA A 116 -7.35 -2.56 0.67
N MET A 117 -6.61 -1.89 1.58
CA MET A 117 -5.17 -2.06 1.71
C MET A 117 -4.80 -3.49 2.14
N LEU A 118 -5.52 -4.06 3.11
CA LEU A 118 -5.32 -5.43 3.58
C LEU A 118 -5.67 -6.48 2.51
N ASP A 119 -6.72 -6.26 1.73
CA ASP A 119 -7.08 -7.15 0.60
C ASP A 119 -5.96 -7.20 -0.44
N ASN A 120 -5.33 -6.05 -0.68
CA ASN A 120 -4.19 -5.92 -1.59
C ASN A 120 -2.90 -6.50 -1.01
N LEU A 121 -2.79 -6.64 0.31
CA LEU A 121 -1.60 -7.17 0.99
C LEU A 121 -1.22 -8.55 0.47
N LYS A 122 -2.21 -9.40 0.16
CA LYS A 122 -1.99 -10.73 -0.43
C LYS A 122 -1.11 -10.67 -1.67
N LEU A 123 -1.30 -9.66 -2.52
CA LEU A 123 -0.53 -9.54 -3.74
C LEU A 123 0.97 -9.39 -3.44
N PHE A 124 1.32 -8.75 -2.32
CA PHE A 124 2.69 -8.42 -1.94
C PHE A 124 3.43 -9.44 -1.12
N VAL A 125 2.70 -10.29 -0.42
CA VAL A 125 3.29 -11.20 0.56
C VAL A 125 3.17 -12.67 0.17
N ASP A 126 2.28 -13.01 -0.76
CA ASP A 126 2.10 -14.38 -1.24
C ASP A 126 3.03 -14.61 -2.45
N PRO A 127 4.03 -15.49 -2.35
CA PRO A 127 4.95 -15.78 -3.46
C PRO A 127 4.25 -16.42 -4.66
N ASN A 128 3.04 -16.96 -4.48
CA ASN A 128 2.23 -17.56 -5.53
C ASN A 128 1.08 -16.64 -5.99
N SER A 129 1.10 -15.36 -5.61
CA SER A 129 0.12 -14.38 -6.08
C SER A 129 0.09 -14.33 -7.61
N PRO A 130 -1.10 -14.33 -8.26
CA PRO A 130 -1.24 -14.24 -9.72
C PRO A 130 -0.81 -12.89 -10.31
N GLY A 131 -0.29 -11.97 -9.48
CA GLY A 131 0.31 -10.72 -9.92
C GLY A 131 1.70 -10.54 -9.32
N ALA A 132 2.63 -9.96 -10.08
CA ALA A 132 3.94 -9.57 -9.55
C ALA A 132 3.91 -8.12 -9.10
N ILE A 133 4.79 -7.83 -8.15
CA ILE A 133 5.05 -6.45 -7.79
C ILE A 133 6.48 -6.09 -8.12
N ALA A 134 6.60 -5.05 -8.92
CA ALA A 134 7.87 -4.42 -9.18
C ALA A 134 8.24 -3.51 -8.01
N ARG A 135 9.33 -3.82 -7.30
CA ARG A 135 9.84 -3.04 -6.15
C ARG A 135 11.29 -2.65 -6.36
N LYS A 136 11.56 -1.38 -6.66
CA LYS A 136 12.92 -0.81 -6.62
C LYS A 136 12.91 0.71 -6.64
N ASN A 137 13.79 1.34 -5.85
CA ASN A 137 14.08 2.79 -5.91
C ASN A 137 12.82 3.68 -5.86
N GLY A 138 11.83 3.33 -5.03
CA GLY A 138 10.56 4.07 -4.92
C GLY A 138 9.51 3.73 -5.98
N ILE A 139 9.74 2.73 -6.83
CA ILE A 139 8.67 2.05 -7.54
C ILE A 139 8.08 1.00 -6.61
N VAL A 140 6.75 1.08 -6.42
CA VAL A 140 5.93 -0.04 -6.01
C VAL A 140 4.68 -0.03 -6.89
N MET A 141 4.53 -1.08 -7.70
CA MET A 141 3.37 -1.28 -8.58
C MET A 141 2.98 -2.74 -8.58
N GLY A 142 1.70 -3.03 -8.36
CA GLY A 142 1.12 -4.36 -8.55
C GLY A 142 0.69 -4.54 -10.00
N LEU A 143 1.25 -5.54 -10.66
CA LEU A 143 0.96 -5.90 -12.04
C LEU A 143 0.18 -7.19 -12.03
N LYS A 144 -0.88 -7.25 -12.83
CA LYS A 144 -1.61 -8.49 -13.07
C LYS A 144 -1.74 -8.71 -14.56
N THR A 145 -1.36 -9.88 -15.01
CA THR A 145 -1.65 -10.33 -16.37
C THR A 145 -3.12 -10.74 -16.41
N LEU A 146 -3.89 -10.15 -17.33
CA LEU A 146 -5.29 -10.50 -17.53
C LEU A 146 -5.47 -11.05 -18.94
N THR A 147 -6.26 -12.10 -19.05
CA THR A 147 -6.82 -12.53 -20.34
C THR A 147 -7.77 -11.46 -20.89
N PRO A 148 -8.09 -11.44 -22.20
CA PRO A 148 -8.99 -10.45 -22.77
C PRO A 148 -10.39 -10.49 -22.16
N GLU A 149 -10.85 -11.68 -21.75
CA GLU A 149 -12.13 -11.83 -21.07
C GLU A 149 -12.12 -11.22 -19.66
N GLU A 150 -11.05 -11.41 -18.89
CA GLU A 150 -10.89 -10.82 -17.56
C GLU A 150 -10.73 -9.30 -17.63
N ALA A 151 -9.99 -8.81 -18.62
CA ALA A 151 -9.83 -7.38 -18.89
C ALA A 151 -11.19 -6.72 -19.20
N LYS A 152 -11.99 -7.32 -20.09
CA LYS A 152 -13.35 -6.84 -20.39
C LYS A 152 -14.25 -6.85 -19.16
N LYS A 153 -14.21 -7.91 -18.34
CA LYS A 153 -14.96 -7.97 -17.06
C LYS A 153 -14.54 -6.88 -16.08
N ALA A 154 -13.29 -6.44 -16.13
CA ALA A 154 -12.77 -5.33 -15.35
C ALA A 154 -13.02 -3.95 -15.98
N ASN A 155 -13.84 -3.87 -17.04
CA ASN A 155 -14.11 -2.66 -17.84
C ASN A 155 -12.85 -2.05 -18.48
N LEU A 156 -11.87 -2.90 -18.81
CA LEU A 156 -10.68 -2.54 -19.55
C LEU A 156 -10.88 -2.86 -21.03
N ASN A 157 -10.25 -2.09 -21.92
CA ASN A 157 -10.28 -2.34 -23.35
C ASN A 157 -8.99 -3.07 -23.76
N PRO A 158 -9.01 -4.40 -23.93
CA PRO A 158 -7.81 -5.15 -24.24
C PRO A 158 -7.39 -4.94 -25.70
N SER A 159 -6.26 -4.27 -25.88
CA SER A 159 -5.61 -4.15 -27.19
C SER A 159 -4.62 -5.28 -27.49
N SER A 160 -4.37 -6.17 -26.51
CA SER A 160 -3.55 -7.38 -26.69
C SER A 160 -4.14 -8.58 -25.97
N GLU A 161 -3.80 -9.78 -26.44
CA GLU A 161 -4.27 -11.04 -25.86
C GLU A 161 -3.74 -11.30 -24.44
N ASN A 162 -2.61 -10.69 -24.06
CA ASN A 162 -1.96 -10.86 -22.77
C ASN A 162 -1.54 -9.50 -22.18
N GLY A 163 -2.52 -8.62 -21.97
CA GLY A 163 -2.32 -7.29 -21.43
C GLY A 163 -1.84 -7.33 -19.97
N ARG A 164 -0.78 -6.57 -19.65
CA ARG A 164 -0.27 -6.43 -18.29
C ARG A 164 -0.82 -5.16 -17.67
N TYR A 165 -1.86 -5.34 -16.89
CA TYR A 165 -2.60 -4.25 -16.30
C TYR A 165 -2.04 -3.87 -14.95
N VAL A 166 -2.00 -2.57 -14.71
CA VAL A 166 -1.70 -1.98 -13.41
C VAL A 166 -2.91 -2.19 -12.53
N PHE A 167 -2.74 -3.02 -11.51
CA PHE A 167 -3.79 -3.32 -10.55
C PHE A 167 -3.65 -2.48 -9.29
N ILE A 168 -2.41 -2.15 -8.91
CA ILE A 168 -2.08 -1.30 -7.76
C ILE A 168 -0.99 -0.30 -8.14
N VAL A 169 -1.20 0.95 -7.72
CA VAL A 169 -0.19 1.99 -7.71
C VAL A 169 -0.09 2.48 -6.26
N ASP A 170 1.09 2.37 -5.65
CA ASP A 170 1.28 2.85 -4.28
C ASP A 170 1.29 4.38 -4.23
N PRO A 171 0.63 5.01 -3.24
CA PRO A 171 0.72 6.45 -3.02
C PRO A 171 2.16 6.91 -2.77
N GLY A 172 2.54 8.04 -3.36
CA GLY A 172 3.89 8.62 -3.31
C GLY A 172 4.92 7.91 -4.20
N SER A 173 4.56 6.80 -4.84
CA SER A 173 5.47 6.04 -5.71
C SER A 173 5.89 6.84 -6.95
N VAL A 174 6.98 6.41 -7.60
CA VAL A 174 7.42 6.96 -8.90
C VAL A 174 6.30 6.83 -9.94
N ALA A 175 5.53 5.74 -9.90
CA ALA A 175 4.44 5.49 -10.83
C ALA A 175 3.25 6.43 -10.62
N GLU A 176 2.84 6.67 -9.37
CA GLU A 176 1.80 7.66 -9.07
C GLU A 176 2.23 9.06 -9.51
N ARG A 177 3.47 9.46 -9.16
CA ARG A 177 4.02 10.77 -9.56
C ARG A 177 4.14 10.94 -11.07
N ALA A 178 4.33 9.84 -11.81
CA ALA A 178 4.32 9.84 -13.27
C ALA A 178 2.91 9.83 -13.88
N GLY A 179 1.86 9.70 -13.06
CA GLY A 179 0.46 9.75 -13.48
C GLY A 179 -0.12 8.40 -13.89
N VAL A 180 0.50 7.28 -13.50
CA VAL A 180 -0.04 5.93 -13.70
C VAL A 180 -1.30 5.75 -12.85
N LYS A 181 -2.29 5.05 -13.41
CA LYS A 181 -3.57 4.76 -12.79
C LYS A 181 -3.87 3.27 -12.85
N LYS A 182 -4.72 2.81 -11.93
CA LYS A 182 -5.30 1.47 -12.01
C LYS A 182 -6.03 1.31 -13.35
N GLY A 183 -5.80 0.19 -14.02
CA GLY A 183 -6.36 -0.12 -15.33
C GLY A 183 -5.49 0.26 -16.51
N ASP A 184 -4.37 0.95 -16.30
CA ASP A 184 -3.37 1.17 -17.36
C ASP A 184 -2.73 -0.16 -17.77
N MET A 185 -2.39 -0.32 -19.05
CA MET A 185 -1.64 -1.47 -19.54
C MET A 185 -0.20 -1.08 -19.88
N PHE A 186 0.80 -1.78 -19.34
CA PHE A 186 2.20 -1.50 -19.68
C PHE A 186 2.56 -2.02 -21.06
N LEU A 187 3.10 -1.14 -21.92
CA LEU A 187 3.56 -1.47 -23.28
C LEU A 187 5.08 -1.53 -23.37
N SER A 188 5.78 -0.52 -22.83
CA SER A 188 7.23 -0.49 -22.85
C SER A 188 7.83 0.19 -21.62
N PHE A 189 9.04 -0.22 -21.25
CA PHE A 189 9.81 0.35 -20.13
C PHE A 189 11.28 0.40 -20.51
N ALA A 190 11.91 1.57 -20.38
CA ALA A 190 13.30 1.79 -20.81
C ALA A 190 13.55 1.40 -22.28
N GLY A 191 12.55 1.60 -23.14
CA GLY A 191 12.63 1.23 -24.56
C GLY A 191 12.56 -0.28 -24.84
N ARG A 192 12.34 -1.12 -23.82
CA ARG A 192 12.10 -2.55 -23.98
C ARG A 192 10.61 -2.83 -24.02
N SER A 193 10.17 -3.62 -25.00
CA SER A 193 8.80 -4.13 -25.03
C SER A 193 8.56 -4.97 -23.80
N MET A 194 7.45 -4.69 -23.16
CA MET A 194 7.03 -5.30 -21.95
C MET A 194 6.04 -6.40 -22.42
N ASN A 195 6.42 -7.68 -22.39
CA ASN A 195 5.55 -8.79 -22.86
C ASN A 195 5.14 -9.74 -21.72
N THR A 196 6.02 -9.96 -20.75
CA THR A 196 5.77 -10.82 -19.59
C THR A 196 5.85 -10.02 -18.29
N GLN A 197 5.35 -10.58 -17.20
CA GLN A 197 5.45 -9.95 -15.90
C GLN A 197 6.91 -9.86 -15.43
N GLU A 198 7.69 -10.89 -15.76
CA GLU A 198 9.12 -11.03 -15.49
C GLU A 198 9.93 -9.94 -16.18
N ASP A 199 9.54 -9.52 -17.39
CA ASP A 199 10.19 -8.42 -18.10
C ASP A 199 10.18 -7.12 -17.26
N ILE A 200 9.03 -6.82 -16.64
CA ILE A 200 8.87 -5.59 -15.85
C ILE A 200 9.71 -5.69 -14.58
N LEU A 201 9.65 -6.84 -13.90
CA LEU A 201 10.48 -7.09 -12.72
C LEU A 201 11.96 -6.94 -13.05
N GLN A 202 12.42 -7.52 -14.16
CA GLN A 202 13.80 -7.46 -14.58
C GLN A 202 14.23 -6.01 -14.87
N VAL A 203 13.45 -5.27 -15.65
CA VAL A 203 13.82 -3.89 -16.01
C VAL A 203 13.78 -2.95 -14.80
N VAL A 204 12.77 -3.09 -13.94
CA VAL A 204 12.73 -2.35 -12.68
C VAL A 204 13.92 -2.73 -11.80
N SER A 205 14.27 -4.02 -11.72
CA SER A 205 15.45 -4.49 -10.96
C SER A 205 16.78 -3.94 -11.48
N GLN A 206 16.87 -3.57 -12.76
CA GLN A 206 18.09 -3.04 -13.38
C GLN A 206 18.17 -1.51 -13.34
N THR A 207 17.06 -0.84 -13.00
CA THR A 207 17.02 0.62 -13.01
C THR A 207 17.87 1.21 -11.89
N LYS A 208 18.67 2.24 -12.23
CA LYS A 208 19.55 2.93 -11.28
C LYS A 208 18.79 4.04 -10.54
N PRO A 209 19.09 4.30 -9.25
CA PRO A 209 18.55 5.46 -8.57
C PRO A 209 18.97 6.76 -9.28
N GLY A 210 18.13 7.78 -9.26
CA GLY A 210 18.40 9.04 -9.97
C GLY A 210 18.16 9.02 -11.48
N ALA A 211 17.86 7.85 -12.08
CA ALA A 211 17.58 7.76 -13.50
C ALA A 211 16.21 8.36 -13.85
N THR A 212 16.05 8.84 -15.07
CA THR A 212 14.73 9.10 -15.67
C THR A 212 14.55 8.09 -16.79
N VAL A 213 13.47 7.31 -16.75
CA VAL A 213 13.25 6.21 -17.67
C VAL A 213 11.96 6.43 -18.46
N PRO A 214 11.99 6.33 -19.81
CA PRO A 214 10.78 6.42 -20.61
C PRO A 214 9.92 5.17 -20.41
N VAL A 215 8.63 5.39 -20.29
CA VAL A 215 7.60 4.36 -20.10
C VAL A 215 6.45 4.66 -21.06
N GLU A 216 5.92 3.62 -21.69
CA GLU A 216 4.71 3.71 -22.48
C GLU A 216 3.65 2.81 -21.85
N ILE A 217 2.48 3.39 -21.64
CA ILE A 217 1.29 2.68 -21.20
C ILE A 217 0.19 2.85 -22.24
N GLU A 218 -0.80 1.99 -22.15
CA GLU A 218 -2.07 2.18 -22.81
C GLU A 218 -3.15 2.48 -21.77
N ARG A 219 -3.96 3.50 -22.03
CA ARG A 219 -5.11 3.84 -21.19
C ARG A 219 -6.31 4.07 -22.10
N ALA A 220 -7.36 3.28 -21.91
CA ALA A 220 -8.58 3.36 -22.71
C ALA A 220 -8.32 3.31 -24.24
N GLY A 221 -7.32 2.53 -24.68
CA GLY A 221 -6.94 2.39 -26.08
C GLY A 221 -5.94 3.45 -26.60
N GLU A 222 -5.59 4.46 -25.80
CA GLU A 222 -4.60 5.46 -26.17
C GLU A 222 -3.23 5.14 -25.59
N VAL A 223 -2.19 5.23 -26.43
CA VAL A 223 -0.80 5.09 -25.99
C VAL A 223 -0.33 6.40 -25.35
N ILE A 224 -0.02 6.36 -24.06
CA ILE A 224 0.49 7.49 -23.29
C ILE A 224 1.98 7.25 -23.01
N LYS A 225 2.81 8.19 -23.46
CA LYS A 225 4.24 8.21 -23.13
C LYS A 225 4.45 9.03 -21.86
N MET A 226 5.22 8.49 -20.92
CA MET A 226 5.53 9.12 -19.65
C MET A 226 6.98 8.84 -19.24
N SER A 227 7.44 9.53 -18.20
CA SER A 227 8.80 9.42 -17.70
C SER A 227 8.79 9.13 -16.21
N PHE A 228 9.45 8.03 -15.83
CA PHE A 228 9.63 7.64 -14.44
C PHE A 228 10.90 8.26 -13.89
N ALA A 229 10.76 9.27 -13.04
CA ALA A 229 11.87 9.95 -12.39
C ALA A 229 12.19 9.29 -11.04
N PHE A 230 13.25 8.48 -11.03
CA PHE A 230 13.74 7.81 -9.84
C PHE A 230 14.54 8.78 -9.00
N GLN A 231 14.24 8.84 -7.70
CA GLN A 231 15.04 9.65 -6.79
C GLN A 231 16.38 8.97 -6.53
N LYS A 232 17.44 9.77 -6.31
CA LYS A 232 18.67 9.24 -5.70
C LYS A 232 18.34 8.89 -4.24
N PRO A 233 18.90 7.81 -3.67
CA PRO A 233 18.77 7.59 -2.24
C PRO A 233 19.22 8.86 -1.52
N ALA A 234 18.43 9.31 -0.55
CA ALA A 234 18.87 10.37 0.33
C ALA A 234 20.23 9.91 0.90
N GLN A 235 21.30 10.67 0.64
CA GLN A 235 22.51 10.49 1.41
C GLN A 235 22.10 10.80 2.85
N THR A 236 21.93 9.75 3.67
CA THR A 236 21.92 9.92 5.11
C THR A 236 23.20 10.68 5.40
N ALA A 237 23.06 11.94 5.83
CA ALA A 237 24.19 12.72 6.29
C ALA A 237 24.87 11.87 7.35
N ALA A 238 26.05 11.32 7.02
CA ALA A 238 26.88 10.65 7.97
C ALA A 238 27.08 11.64 9.10
N ALA A 239 26.51 11.34 10.27
CA ALA A 239 26.80 12.08 11.48
C ALA A 239 28.31 11.94 11.70
N LYS A 240 29.06 12.97 11.28
CA LYS A 240 30.44 13.17 11.70
C LYS A 240 30.39 13.30 13.22
N ARG A 241 30.84 12.27 13.91
CA ARG A 241 31.40 12.37 15.26
C ARG A 241 32.90 12.44 15.12
#